data_AF-A0A956C2H0-F1
#
_entry.id   AF-A0A956C2H0-F1
#
_cell.length_a   1.000
_cell.length_b   1.000
_cell.length_c   1.000
_cell.angle_alpha   90.00
_cell.angle_beta   90.00
_cell.angle_gamma   90.00
#
_symmetry.space_group_name_H-M   'P 1'
#
loop_
_entity.id
_entity.type
_entity.pdbx_description
1 polymer ?
#
loop_
_entity_poly.entity_id
_entity_poly.type
_entity_poly.pdbx_seq_one_letter_code
_entity_poly.pdbx_strand_id
1 'polypeptide(L)'
;MLISPRGLVALSAFFVAGCGAAPPPPPAAPAPGSAPVAPPPSAQEPAASPPSSSPPSADVVGPPTQGKLYSLVVSFQSPGDGTDSAAFERLLGVVRDVGAAKVGRVSGRWGKEGEHDECFDLARLPHRERLAFVQRVRLATGTSDRVQISERAPCQHQPGR
;
A
#
# COMPACT_ATOMS: atom_id res chain seq x y z
N MET A 1 -43.08 -12.95 -13.69
CA MET A 1 -42.99 -11.55 -13.24
C MET A 1 -43.59 -11.47 -11.84
N LEU A 2 -42.76 -11.33 -10.81
CA LEU A 2 -43.22 -11.09 -9.44
C LEU A 2 -42.55 -9.81 -8.94
N ILE A 3 -43.41 -8.83 -8.68
CA ILE A 3 -43.12 -7.46 -8.25
C ILE A 3 -42.96 -7.51 -6.72
N SER A 4 -41.81 -7.11 -6.20
CA SER A 4 -41.57 -7.02 -4.75
C SER A 4 -41.57 -5.56 -4.29
N PRO A 5 -42.25 -5.20 -3.19
CA PRO A 5 -42.57 -3.82 -2.86
C PRO A 5 -41.39 -3.05 -2.26
N ARG A 6 -41.31 -1.79 -2.69
CA ARG A 6 -40.39 -0.75 -2.21
C ARG A 6 -40.65 -0.45 -0.72
N GLY A 7 -39.72 -0.86 0.14
CA GLY A 7 -39.67 -0.43 1.54
C GLY A 7 -39.13 0.99 1.64
N LEU A 8 -40.00 1.92 2.00
CA LEU A 8 -39.68 3.30 2.34
C LEU A 8 -39.01 3.29 3.74
N VAL A 9 -37.71 3.55 3.82
CA VAL A 9 -37.02 3.71 5.12
C VAL A 9 -36.89 5.21 5.42
N ALA A 10 -37.48 5.60 6.55
CA ALA A 10 -37.54 6.96 7.04
C ALA A 10 -36.14 7.51 7.38
N LEU A 11 -35.84 8.71 6.86
CA LEU A 11 -34.71 9.52 7.28
C LEU A 11 -34.99 10.09 8.68
N SER A 12 -34.29 9.58 9.69
CA SER A 12 -34.18 10.25 10.99
C SER A 12 -32.99 11.20 10.97
N ALA A 13 -33.26 12.50 10.87
CA ALA A 13 -32.27 13.56 11.02
C ALA A 13 -31.95 13.76 12.51
N PHE A 14 -30.79 13.28 12.96
CA PHE A 14 -30.22 13.69 14.25
C PHE A 14 -29.27 14.85 14.01
N PHE A 15 -29.75 16.07 14.27
CA PHE A 15 -28.89 17.23 14.47
C PHE A 15 -28.27 17.15 15.87
N VAL A 16 -26.98 16.80 15.95
CA VAL A 16 -26.19 16.99 17.17
C VAL A 16 -25.56 18.38 17.10
N ALA A 17 -26.18 19.34 17.78
CA ALA A 17 -25.58 20.63 18.10
C ALA A 17 -24.66 20.46 19.32
N GLY A 18 -23.37 20.22 19.07
CA GLY A 18 -22.33 20.14 20.09
C GLY A 18 -21.55 21.46 20.19
N CYS A 19 -21.75 22.18 21.30
CA CYS A 19 -21.04 23.39 21.69
C CYS A 19 -19.56 23.16 22.02
N GLY A 20 -18.72 24.18 21.78
CA GLY A 20 -17.50 24.41 22.57
C GLY A 20 -16.17 24.24 21.84
N ALA A 21 -15.86 25.14 20.92
CA ALA A 21 -14.50 25.29 20.38
C ALA A 21 -13.59 25.93 21.45
N ALA A 22 -12.54 25.22 21.86
CA ALA A 22 -11.39 25.84 22.50
C ALA A 22 -10.54 26.55 21.41
N PRO A 23 -10.08 27.79 21.63
CA PRO A 23 -9.23 28.48 20.66
C PRO A 23 -7.88 27.74 20.53
N PRO A 24 -7.33 27.61 19.31
CA PRO A 24 -6.04 26.95 19.12
C PRO A 24 -4.92 27.76 19.80
N PRO A 25 -3.87 27.08 20.31
CA PRO A 25 -2.70 27.75 20.85
C PRO A 25 -2.00 28.59 19.77
N PRO A 26 -1.35 29.71 20.14
CA PRO A 26 -0.63 30.56 19.21
C PRO A 26 0.50 29.79 18.51
N PRO A 27 0.83 30.15 17.25
CA PRO A 27 1.90 29.51 16.51
C PRO A 27 3.24 29.67 17.23
N ALA A 28 3.97 28.56 17.38
CA ALA A 28 5.33 28.55 17.89
C ALA A 28 6.23 29.41 16.98
N ALA A 29 7.04 30.26 17.60
CA ALA A 29 7.96 31.16 16.91
C ALA A 29 8.97 30.36 16.03
N PRO A 30 9.33 30.89 14.84
CA PRO A 30 10.36 30.29 14.01
C PRO A 30 11.73 30.36 14.72
N ALA A 31 12.41 29.21 14.81
CA ALA A 31 13.78 29.17 15.29
C ALA A 31 14.72 29.89 14.28
N PRO A 32 15.72 30.66 14.77
CA PRO A 32 16.69 31.33 13.92
C PRO A 32 17.58 30.33 13.16
N GLY A 33 17.87 30.69 11.91
CA GLY A 33 18.46 29.82 10.90
C GLY A 33 19.89 29.36 11.19
N SER A 34 20.14 28.12 10.82
CA SER A 34 21.49 27.58 10.64
C SER A 34 21.99 27.94 9.25
N ALA A 35 23.16 28.58 9.22
CA ALA A 35 23.89 29.00 8.03
C ALA A 35 24.22 27.82 7.08
N PRO A 36 24.41 28.10 5.77
CA PRO A 36 24.85 27.09 4.81
C PRO A 36 26.31 26.70 5.08
N VAL A 37 26.52 25.43 5.45
CA VAL A 37 27.84 24.80 5.45
C VAL A 37 28.22 24.52 4.00
N ALA A 38 29.39 25.02 3.59
CA ALA A 38 29.93 24.88 2.25
C ALA A 38 30.06 23.39 1.82
N PRO A 39 29.84 23.06 0.54
CA PRO A 39 30.04 21.70 0.04
C PRO A 39 31.54 21.35 -0.03
N PRO A 40 31.94 20.12 0.35
CA PRO A 40 33.28 19.61 0.08
C PRO A 40 33.49 19.33 -1.42
N PRO A 41 34.76 19.35 -1.89
CA PRO A 41 35.11 19.26 -3.31
C PRO A 41 34.82 17.89 -3.92
N SER A 42 34.40 17.92 -5.19
CA SER A 42 34.20 16.81 -6.10
C SER A 42 35.38 15.84 -6.11
N ALA A 43 35.15 14.59 -5.69
CA ALA A 43 36.03 13.46 -5.94
C ALA A 43 35.45 12.63 -7.08
N GLN A 44 36.34 12.30 -8.02
CA GLN A 44 36.12 11.72 -9.34
C GLN A 44 35.21 10.48 -9.37
N GLU A 45 34.31 10.49 -10.35
CA GLU A 45 33.57 9.34 -10.85
C GLU A 45 34.55 8.33 -11.50
N PRO A 46 34.66 7.09 -10.99
CA PRO A 46 35.19 6.00 -11.79
C PRO A 46 34.14 5.63 -12.85
N ALA A 47 34.56 5.65 -14.11
CA ALA A 47 33.76 5.22 -15.26
C ALA A 47 33.25 3.78 -15.04
N ALA A 48 31.99 3.66 -14.64
CA ALA A 48 31.31 2.40 -14.47
C ALA A 48 30.90 1.87 -15.85
N SER A 49 31.37 0.67 -16.18
CA SER A 49 30.96 -0.10 -17.35
C SER A 49 29.43 -0.19 -17.43
N PRO A 50 28.83 -0.14 -18.64
CA PRO A 50 27.38 -0.22 -18.79
C PRO A 50 26.87 -1.56 -18.23
N PRO A 51 25.87 -1.56 -17.33
CA PRO A 51 25.28 -2.80 -16.86
C PRO A 51 24.61 -3.51 -18.05
N SER A 52 25.06 -4.74 -18.29
CA SER A 52 24.50 -5.64 -19.30
C SER A 52 23.00 -5.80 -19.03
N SER A 53 22.20 -5.14 -19.86
CA SER A 53 20.76 -4.99 -19.70
C SER A 53 20.05 -6.16 -20.35
N SER A 54 20.02 -7.31 -19.67
CA SER A 54 19.03 -8.33 -19.99
C SER A 54 17.66 -7.78 -19.58
N PRO A 55 16.67 -7.69 -20.50
CA PRO A 55 15.36 -7.16 -20.16
C PRO A 55 14.73 -8.05 -19.07
N PRO A 56 14.21 -7.47 -17.98
CA PRO A 56 13.56 -8.26 -16.94
C PRO A 56 12.24 -8.80 -17.51
N SER A 57 12.19 -10.11 -17.76
CA SER A 57 11.02 -10.82 -18.27
C SER A 57 9.76 -10.39 -17.52
N ALA A 58 8.78 -9.88 -18.27
CA ALA A 58 7.48 -9.49 -17.76
C ALA A 58 6.71 -10.72 -17.25
N ASP A 59 5.89 -10.47 -16.23
CA ASP A 59 4.84 -11.38 -15.75
C ASP A 59 5.31 -12.70 -15.11
N VAL A 60 6.08 -12.61 -14.03
CA VAL A 60 6.18 -13.77 -13.12
C VAL A 60 5.01 -13.68 -12.12
N VAL A 61 3.84 -14.17 -12.58
CA VAL A 61 2.82 -14.71 -11.67
C VAL A 61 3.38 -16.03 -11.15
N GLY A 62 4.28 -15.93 -10.17
CA GLY A 62 4.96 -17.06 -9.57
C GLY A 62 4.69 -17.13 -8.07
N PRO A 63 4.98 -18.27 -7.43
CA PRO A 63 4.97 -18.34 -5.98
C PRO A 63 5.94 -17.31 -5.39
N PRO A 64 5.65 -16.79 -4.17
CA PRO A 64 6.56 -15.83 -3.56
C PRO A 64 7.92 -16.47 -3.33
N THR A 65 8.98 -15.76 -3.67
CA THR A 65 10.34 -16.21 -3.36
C THR A 65 10.64 -15.95 -1.89
N GLN A 66 10.97 -17.01 -1.14
CA GLN A 66 11.33 -16.90 0.28
C GLN A 66 12.55 -15.99 0.48
N GLY A 67 12.49 -15.09 1.46
CA GLY A 67 13.57 -14.16 1.77
C GLY A 67 13.74 -12.99 0.80
N LYS A 68 12.99 -12.95 -0.32
CA LYS A 68 12.97 -11.78 -1.20
C LYS A 68 12.24 -10.63 -0.50
N LEU A 69 12.87 -9.46 -0.46
CA LEU A 69 12.24 -8.23 -0.01
C LEU A 69 11.40 -7.63 -1.15
N TYR A 70 10.14 -7.33 -0.87
CA TYR A 70 9.23 -6.67 -1.79
C TYR A 70 9.16 -5.18 -1.48
N SER A 71 8.85 -4.38 -2.50
CA SER A 71 8.73 -2.93 -2.29
C SER A 71 7.56 -2.59 -1.36
N LEU A 72 6.46 -3.33 -1.49
CA LEU A 72 5.26 -3.18 -0.70
C LEU A 72 4.67 -4.57 -0.41
N VAL A 73 4.28 -4.81 0.84
CA VAL A 73 3.55 -6.00 1.28
C VAL A 73 2.26 -5.53 1.93
N VAL A 74 1.13 -6.08 1.49
CA VAL A 74 -0.19 -5.84 2.06
C VAL A 74 -0.70 -7.15 2.63
N SER A 75 -0.72 -7.25 3.96
CA SER A 75 -1.11 -8.45 4.69
C SER A 75 -2.56 -8.34 5.15
N PHE A 76 -3.39 -9.28 4.74
CA PHE A 76 -4.77 -9.44 5.18
C PHE A 76 -4.82 -10.46 6.32
N GLN A 77 -5.20 -10.01 7.51
CA GLN A 77 -5.21 -10.81 8.74
C GLN A 77 -6.65 -11.15 9.16
N SER A 78 -6.83 -12.26 9.87
CA SER A 78 -8.12 -12.70 10.41
C SER A 78 -8.03 -12.82 11.93
N PRO A 79 -8.77 -12.00 12.71
CA PRO A 79 -8.86 -12.18 14.15
C PRO A 79 -9.86 -13.28 14.58
N GLY A 80 -10.23 -14.21 13.67
CA GLY A 80 -11.21 -15.28 13.94
C GLY A 80 -12.53 -15.19 13.16
N ASP A 81 -12.65 -14.25 12.22
CA ASP A 81 -13.90 -14.00 11.45
C ASP A 81 -13.58 -13.66 9.98
N GLY A 82 -12.56 -14.33 9.44
CA GLY A 82 -12.08 -14.13 8.08
C GLY A 82 -11.38 -12.78 7.85
N THR A 83 -10.99 -12.57 6.59
CA THR A 83 -10.32 -11.33 6.14
C THR A 83 -11.31 -10.31 5.57
N ASP A 84 -10.90 -9.04 5.51
CA ASP A 84 -11.70 -7.98 4.90
C ASP A 84 -11.69 -8.08 3.37
N SER A 85 -12.64 -8.85 2.84
CA SER A 85 -12.82 -9.06 1.40
C SER A 85 -13.10 -7.76 0.65
N ALA A 86 -13.76 -6.78 1.29
CA ALA A 86 -14.06 -5.50 0.64
C ALA A 86 -12.78 -4.65 0.48
N ALA A 87 -11.89 -4.65 1.46
CA ALA A 87 -10.57 -4.02 1.34
C ALA A 87 -9.72 -4.69 0.25
N PHE A 88 -9.80 -6.03 0.15
CA PHE A 88 -9.12 -6.77 -0.91
C PHE A 88 -9.59 -6.36 -2.30
N GLU A 89 -10.90 -6.28 -2.53
CA GLU A 89 -11.46 -5.81 -3.81
C GLU A 89 -11.04 -4.37 -4.14
N ARG A 90 -10.98 -3.48 -3.15
CA ARG A 90 -10.48 -2.11 -3.34
C ARG A 90 -9.00 -2.09 -3.74
N LEU A 91 -8.17 -2.94 -3.12
CA LEU A 91 -6.76 -3.12 -3.52
C LEU A 91 -6.67 -3.60 -4.97
N LEU A 92 -7.47 -4.60 -5.37
CA LEU A 92 -7.50 -5.11 -6.75
C LEU A 92 -7.89 -4.01 -7.75
N GLY A 93 -8.79 -3.11 -7.37
CA GLY A 93 -9.10 -1.91 -8.14
C GLY A 93 -7.85 -1.07 -8.44
N VAL A 94 -7.06 -0.74 -7.41
CA VAL A 94 -5.81 0.04 -7.56
C VAL A 94 -4.81 -0.69 -8.47
N VAL A 95 -4.68 -2.02 -8.33
CA VAL A 95 -3.79 -2.82 -9.18
C VAL A 95 -4.24 -2.82 -10.63
N ARG A 96 -5.54 -2.96 -10.89
CA ARG A 96 -6.12 -2.92 -12.24
C ARG A 96 -5.92 -1.56 -12.90
N ASP A 97 -6.09 -0.47 -12.16
CA ASP A 97 -5.92 0.90 -12.68
C ASP A 97 -4.49 1.20 -13.13
N VAL A 98 -3.48 0.59 -12.47
CA VAL A 98 -2.08 0.72 -12.89
C VAL A 98 -1.70 -0.29 -13.97
N GLY A 99 -2.34 -1.46 -13.95
CA GLY A 99 -2.04 -2.62 -14.78
C GLY A 99 -1.14 -3.60 -14.03
N ALA A 100 -1.64 -4.83 -13.85
CA ALA A 100 -0.97 -5.89 -13.07
C ALA A 100 0.47 -6.18 -13.56
N ALA A 101 0.70 -6.13 -14.88
CA ALA A 101 2.02 -6.35 -15.49
C ALA A 101 3.07 -5.31 -15.08
N LYS A 102 2.66 -4.11 -14.65
CA LYS A 102 3.59 -3.02 -14.27
C LYS A 102 4.10 -3.13 -12.83
N VAL A 103 3.29 -3.68 -11.93
CA VAL A 103 3.54 -3.64 -10.46
C VAL A 103 4.12 -4.93 -9.87
N GLY A 104 4.27 -5.99 -10.69
CA GLY A 104 4.83 -7.28 -10.27
C GLY A 104 4.16 -7.82 -9.01
N ARG A 105 3.03 -8.54 -9.16
CA ARG A 105 2.22 -8.99 -8.03
C ARG A 105 2.44 -10.48 -7.74
N VAL A 106 2.59 -10.82 -6.46
CA VAL A 106 2.63 -12.19 -5.97
C VAL A 106 1.73 -12.32 -4.74
N SER A 107 0.89 -13.36 -4.71
CA SER A 107 0.01 -13.66 -3.59
C SER A 107 0.52 -14.87 -2.81
N GLY A 108 0.53 -14.80 -1.49
CA GLY A 108 0.92 -15.91 -0.61
C GLY A 108 -0.05 -16.10 0.55
N ARG A 109 -0.70 -17.27 0.63
CA ARG A 109 -1.56 -17.64 1.77
C ARG A 109 -0.71 -18.17 2.92
N TRP A 110 -1.02 -17.79 4.15
CA TRP A 110 -0.26 -18.24 5.33
C TRP A 110 -1.12 -18.70 6.51
N GLY A 111 -2.43 -18.44 6.49
CA GLY A 111 -3.34 -18.87 7.55
C GLY A 111 -4.58 -19.62 7.07
N LYS A 112 -5.36 -20.13 8.03
CA LYS A 112 -6.47 -21.07 7.76
C LYS A 112 -7.75 -20.35 7.34
N GLU A 113 -7.92 -19.10 7.77
CA GLU A 113 -9.16 -18.33 7.60
C GLU A 113 -9.12 -17.37 6.41
N GLY A 114 -8.26 -17.65 5.43
CA GLY A 114 -8.09 -16.79 4.26
C GLY A 114 -7.04 -15.69 4.44
N GLU A 115 -6.24 -15.76 5.50
CA GLU A 115 -5.09 -14.89 5.71
C GLU A 115 -4.05 -15.05 4.60
N HIS A 116 -3.67 -13.94 4.01
CA HIS A 116 -2.78 -13.90 2.86
C HIS A 116 -2.07 -12.56 2.75
N ASP A 117 -0.96 -12.58 2.00
CA ASP A 117 -0.21 -11.40 1.63
C ASP A 117 -0.32 -11.15 0.13
N GLU A 118 -0.44 -9.87 -0.21
CA GLU A 118 -0.25 -9.34 -1.56
C GLU A 118 1.07 -8.58 -1.61
N CYS A 119 2.04 -9.14 -2.32
CA CYS A 119 3.40 -8.63 -2.40
C CYS A 119 3.67 -8.01 -3.76
N PHE A 120 4.21 -6.79 -3.76
CA PHE A 120 4.42 -6.00 -4.96
C PHE A 120 5.90 -5.66 -5.19
N ASP A 121 6.38 -5.96 -6.39
CA ASP A 121 7.69 -5.57 -6.89
C ASP A 121 7.58 -4.34 -7.79
N LEU A 122 7.73 -3.16 -7.17
CA LEU A 122 7.55 -1.87 -7.83
C LEU A 122 8.84 -1.35 -8.49
N ALA A 123 9.85 -2.20 -8.69
CA ALA A 123 11.13 -1.82 -9.28
C ALA A 123 10.98 -1.25 -10.72
N ARG A 124 9.93 -1.68 -11.45
CA ARG A 124 9.65 -1.23 -12.81
C ARG A 124 8.90 0.10 -12.88
N LEU A 125 8.35 0.59 -11.76
CA LEU A 125 7.69 1.88 -11.71
C LEU A 125 8.70 3.00 -11.44
N PRO A 126 8.60 4.15 -12.14
CA PRO A 126 9.37 5.33 -11.79
C PRO A 126 9.01 5.79 -10.38
N HIS A 127 9.95 6.44 -9.70
CA HIS A 127 9.83 6.76 -8.27
C HIS A 127 8.53 7.50 -7.93
N ARG A 128 8.14 8.48 -8.76
CA ARG A 128 6.89 9.23 -8.58
C ARG A 128 5.64 8.34 -8.65
N GLU A 129 5.57 7.42 -9.61
CA GLU A 129 4.45 6.49 -9.74
C GLU A 129 4.41 5.47 -8.61
N ARG A 130 5.58 5.03 -8.13
CA ARG A 130 5.69 4.14 -6.97
C ARG A 130 5.09 4.76 -5.71
N LEU A 131 5.44 6.00 -5.40
CA LEU A 131 4.87 6.73 -4.27
C LEU A 131 3.35 6.88 -4.42
N ALA A 132 2.88 7.25 -5.62
CA ALA A 132 1.46 7.37 -5.91
C ALA A 132 0.70 6.04 -5.81
N PHE A 133 1.33 4.93 -6.17
CA PHE A 133 0.78 3.59 -5.99
C PHE A 133 0.65 3.23 -4.51
N VAL A 134 1.73 3.37 -3.73
CA VAL A 134 1.72 3.09 -2.28
C VAL A 134 0.65 3.94 -1.57
N GLN A 135 0.54 5.23 -1.91
CA GLN A 135 -0.47 6.11 -1.33
C GLN A 135 -1.90 5.65 -1.68
N ARG A 136 -2.17 5.27 -2.94
CA ARG A 136 -3.49 4.76 -3.34
C ARG A 136 -3.84 3.45 -2.63
N VAL A 137 -2.88 2.55 -2.47
CA VAL A 137 -3.07 1.31 -1.70
C VAL A 137 -3.44 1.65 -0.26
N ARG A 138 -2.68 2.52 0.40
CA ARG A 138 -2.97 2.97 1.78
C ARG A 138 -4.36 3.59 1.92
N LEU A 139 -4.80 4.40 0.95
CA LEU A 139 -6.14 4.98 0.97
C LEU A 139 -7.24 3.93 0.72
N ALA A 140 -6.99 2.97 -0.17
CA ALA A 140 -7.94 1.92 -0.52
C ALA A 140 -8.16 0.93 0.64
N THR A 141 -7.12 0.62 1.42
CA THR A 141 -7.19 -0.39 2.49
C THR A 141 -7.13 0.17 3.91
N GLY A 142 -6.69 1.43 4.10
CA GLY A 142 -6.41 2.03 5.41
C GLY A 142 -7.61 2.26 6.32
N THR A 143 -8.83 1.98 5.85
CA THR A 143 -10.04 1.95 6.69
C THR A 143 -10.20 0.63 7.44
N SER A 144 -9.42 -0.40 7.11
CA SER A 144 -9.51 -1.74 7.67
C SER A 144 -8.45 -1.93 8.73
N ASP A 145 -8.86 -2.36 9.93
CA ASP A 145 -7.99 -2.83 10.99
C ASP A 145 -7.43 -4.24 10.72
N ARG A 146 -8.01 -4.95 9.74
CA ARG A 146 -7.59 -6.28 9.28
C ARG A 146 -6.53 -6.25 8.17
N VAL A 147 -6.01 -5.08 7.84
CA VAL A 147 -4.99 -4.90 6.80
C VAL A 147 -3.74 -4.22 7.35
N GLN A 148 -2.59 -4.87 7.22
CA GLN A 148 -1.29 -4.31 7.54
C GLN A 148 -0.49 -4.02 6.27
N ILE A 149 0.06 -2.82 6.17
CA ILE A 149 0.91 -2.41 5.05
C ILE A 149 2.34 -2.25 5.54
N SER A 150 3.27 -2.94 4.89
CA SER A 150 4.71 -2.86 5.19
C SER A 150 5.51 -2.57 3.93
N GLU A 151 6.49 -1.68 4.02
CA GLU A 151 7.42 -1.38 2.93
C GLU A 151 8.75 -2.09 3.15
N ARG A 152 9.40 -2.55 2.07
CA ARG A 152 10.69 -3.27 2.12
C ARG A 152 10.65 -4.49 3.05
N ALA A 153 9.55 -5.23 3.02
CA ALA A 153 9.33 -6.41 3.85
C ALA A 153 9.34 -7.70 3.02
N PRO A 154 9.68 -8.86 3.62
CA PRO A 154 9.45 -10.16 2.99
C PRO A 154 7.95 -10.51 2.98
N CYS A 155 7.50 -11.33 2.02
CA CYS A 155 6.19 -11.98 2.14
C CYS A 155 6.23 -13.03 3.26
N GLN A 156 5.15 -13.14 4.04
CA GLN A 156 5.03 -14.11 5.14
C GLN A 156 4.61 -15.52 4.69
N HIS A 157 4.53 -15.79 3.40
CA HIS A 157 4.21 -17.13 2.93
C HIS A 157 5.27 -18.15 3.37
N GLN A 158 4.82 -19.31 3.86
CA GLN A 158 5.68 -20.48 4.00
C GLN A 158 5.46 -21.38 2.77
N PRO A 159 6.53 -21.77 2.05
CA PRO A 159 6.42 -22.83 1.07
C PRO A 159 6.19 -24.17 1.79
N GLY A 160 5.05 -24.83 1.51
CA GLY A 160 4.86 -26.26 1.83
C GLY A 160 4.28 -26.61 3.19
N ARG A 161 3.27 -25.87 3.70
CA ARG A 161 2.35 -26.38 4.73
C ARG A 161 0.99 -26.74 4.15
#